data_AF-A0AAE4MET4-F1
#
_entry.id   AF-A0AAE4MET4-F1
#
_cell.length_a   1.000
_cell.length_b   1.000
_cell.length_c   1.000
_cell.angle_alpha   90.00
_cell.angle_beta   90.00
_cell.angle_gamma   90.00
#
_symmetry.space_group_name_H-M   'P 1'
#
loop_
_entity.id
_entity.type
_entity.pdbx_description
1 polymer ?
#
loop_
_entity_poly.entity_id
_entity_poly.type
_entity_poly.pdbx_seq_one_letter_code
_entity_poly.pdbx_strand_id
1 'polypeptide(L)'
;MILVPVTYKGGVYRLDEIVDYIEDLGGYIVQRHNIANEVILQVLMPQDDIEGLKEFSRPLAGEVMSSPLVGTEIAVVIPSLEIHHLPHSACDVAEYLRSNGSKSNILGMARGFGKRISQINDEERDLINEHDMAIYVLGNFASCIEKKFPKLRRGVTVPIILTGAPDKETLEKQTDPPVAGYVGGLGRFMHRTQTEADIHRLDVVIAEVERVIEQRRAELSHDPLSVSPARIQDMIKQEIPEIEEVYSPSPIAVQLTGLRVKLAYADYAQRIRDLVIEDDVKVGDVADVLPSRMRNYILIRIRPLSETNIVV
;
A
#
# COMPACT_ATOMS: atom_id res chain seq x y z
N MET A 1 2.89 15.16 -15.83
CA MET A 1 2.99 13.82 -16.41
C MET A 1 2.24 12.86 -15.49
N ILE A 2 1.31 12.04 -16.00
CA ILE A 2 0.53 11.09 -15.16
C ILE A 2 1.27 9.76 -15.17
N LEU A 3 1.90 9.42 -14.04
CA LEU A 3 2.52 8.12 -13.85
C LEU A 3 1.44 7.11 -13.45
N VAL A 4 1.40 5.99 -14.17
CA VAL A 4 0.46 4.90 -13.93
C VAL A 4 1.19 3.64 -13.50
N PRO A 5 0.58 2.84 -12.62
CA PRO A 5 1.20 1.64 -12.09
C PRO A 5 1.07 0.43 -13.04
N VAL A 6 2.21 -0.21 -13.32
CA VAL A 6 2.32 -1.33 -14.24
C VAL A 6 3.23 -2.40 -13.64
N THR A 7 2.93 -3.67 -13.90
CA THR A 7 3.81 -4.79 -13.59
C THR A 7 4.38 -5.35 -14.89
N TYR A 8 5.71 -5.44 -14.95
CA TYR A 8 6.41 -6.22 -15.96
C TYR A 8 6.81 -7.57 -15.35
N LYS A 9 6.55 -8.66 -16.08
CA LYS A 9 6.98 -10.01 -15.76
C LYS A 9 7.78 -10.56 -16.93
N GLY A 10 9.03 -10.97 -16.70
CA GLY A 10 9.87 -11.53 -17.76
C GLY A 10 11.03 -12.35 -17.24
N GLY A 11 11.92 -12.79 -18.12
CA GLY A 11 13.14 -13.50 -17.73
C GLY A 11 14.24 -12.58 -17.19
N VAL A 12 15.26 -13.17 -16.56
CA VAL A 12 16.50 -12.45 -16.17
C VAL A 12 17.33 -12.02 -17.40
N TYR A 13 17.14 -12.68 -18.55
CA TYR A 13 17.88 -12.41 -19.77
C TYR A 13 17.58 -11.00 -20.32
N ARG A 14 18.64 -10.19 -20.51
CA ARG A 14 18.57 -8.79 -21.00
C ARG A 14 17.63 -7.90 -20.16
N LEU A 15 17.49 -8.21 -18.86
CA LEU A 15 16.70 -7.39 -17.95
C LEU A 15 17.20 -5.95 -17.87
N ASP A 16 18.52 -5.74 -17.92
CA ASP A 16 19.11 -4.40 -17.83
C ASP A 16 18.58 -3.49 -18.95
N GLU A 17 18.34 -4.01 -20.15
CA GLU A 17 17.75 -3.23 -21.25
C GLU A 17 16.30 -2.83 -20.99
N ILE A 18 15.53 -3.66 -20.25
CA ILE A 18 14.18 -3.31 -19.84
C ILE A 18 14.21 -2.23 -18.77
N VAL A 19 15.16 -2.32 -17.83
CA VAL A 19 15.36 -1.32 -16.77
C VAL A 19 15.75 0.03 -17.40
N ASP A 20 16.77 0.04 -18.25
CA ASP A 20 17.24 1.24 -18.95
C ASP A 20 16.11 1.86 -19.77
N TYR A 21 15.35 1.04 -20.51
CA TYR A 21 14.21 1.53 -21.31
C TYR A 21 13.10 2.15 -20.44
N ILE A 22 12.82 1.59 -19.26
CA ILE A 22 11.84 2.16 -18.33
C ILE A 22 12.34 3.51 -17.80
N GLU A 23 13.62 3.60 -17.41
CA GLU A 23 14.22 4.83 -16.88
C GLU A 23 14.30 5.93 -17.96
N ASP A 24 14.64 5.58 -19.20
CA ASP A 24 14.68 6.50 -20.35
C ASP A 24 13.30 7.11 -20.67
N LEU A 25 12.22 6.35 -20.43
CA LEU A 25 10.84 6.83 -20.56
C LEU A 25 10.38 7.67 -19.35
N GLY A 26 11.24 7.91 -18.36
CA GLY A 26 10.89 8.61 -17.12
C GLY A 26 10.04 7.76 -16.16
N GLY A 27 10.10 6.44 -16.29
CA GLY A 27 9.52 5.50 -15.37
C GLY A 27 10.42 5.23 -14.16
N TYR A 28 9.81 4.79 -13.06
CA TYR A 28 10.48 4.49 -11.80
C TYR A 28 10.20 3.05 -11.36
N ILE A 29 11.23 2.35 -10.91
CA ILE A 29 11.10 0.97 -10.42
C ILE A 29 10.80 0.99 -8.92
N VAL A 30 9.53 0.79 -8.59
CA VAL A 30 9.06 0.74 -7.21
C VAL A 30 9.61 -0.49 -6.50
N GLN A 31 9.54 -1.66 -7.12
CA GLN A 31 10.06 -2.91 -6.56
C GLN A 31 10.54 -3.87 -7.64
N ARG A 32 11.51 -4.69 -7.25
CA ARG A 32 12.02 -5.81 -8.04
C ARG A 32 11.96 -7.08 -7.20
N HIS A 33 11.32 -8.11 -7.74
CA HIS A 33 11.31 -9.46 -7.18
C HIS A 33 11.96 -10.41 -8.17
N ASN A 34 13.05 -11.06 -7.77
CA ASN A 34 13.69 -12.10 -8.56
C ASN A 34 13.22 -13.47 -8.04
N ILE A 35 12.49 -14.23 -8.86
CA ILE A 35 11.95 -15.55 -8.52
C ILE A 35 12.54 -16.57 -9.48
N ALA A 36 13.61 -17.25 -9.04
CA ALA A 36 14.38 -18.19 -9.86
C ALA A 36 14.86 -17.55 -11.19
N ASN A 37 14.23 -17.90 -12.31
CA ASN A 37 14.56 -17.37 -13.64
C ASN A 37 13.61 -16.26 -14.12
N GLU A 38 12.59 -15.94 -13.32
CA GLU A 38 11.62 -14.88 -13.61
C GLU A 38 11.93 -13.63 -12.76
N VAL A 39 11.64 -12.48 -13.33
CA VAL A 39 11.74 -11.17 -12.69
C VAL A 39 10.40 -10.48 -12.80
N ILE A 40 9.92 -9.98 -11.67
CA ILE A 40 8.73 -9.16 -11.58
C ILE A 40 9.18 -7.75 -11.18
N LEU A 41 8.97 -6.79 -12.08
CA LEU A 41 9.19 -5.37 -11.85
C LEU A 41 7.84 -4.70 -11.63
N GLN A 42 7.72 -3.97 -10.53
CA GLN A 42 6.59 -3.08 -10.26
C GLN A 42 7.04 -1.66 -10.53
N VAL A 43 6.38 -1.01 -11.49
CA VAL A 43 6.86 0.21 -12.14
C VAL A 43 5.76 1.27 -12.09
N LEU A 44 6.18 2.53 -11.93
CA LEU A 44 5.36 3.71 -12.20
C LEU A 44 5.90 4.39 -13.44
N MET A 45 5.16 4.42 -14.54
CA MET A 45 5.61 4.98 -15.82
C MET A 45 4.55 5.86 -16.47
N PRO A 46 4.90 6.75 -17.41
CA PRO A 46 3.91 7.56 -18.10
C PRO A 46 2.91 6.70 -18.88
N GLN A 47 1.64 7.08 -18.85
CA GLN A 47 0.56 6.29 -19.46
C GLN A 47 0.74 6.10 -20.98
N ASP A 48 1.23 7.13 -21.67
CA ASP A 48 1.36 7.13 -23.12
C ASP A 48 2.43 6.14 -23.62
N ASP A 49 3.39 5.78 -22.77
CA ASP A 49 4.55 4.96 -23.14
C ASP A 49 4.38 3.45 -22.83
N ILE A 50 3.25 3.03 -22.24
CA ILE A 50 3.01 1.62 -21.87
C ILE A 50 3.02 0.70 -23.11
N GLU A 51 2.42 1.15 -24.22
CA GLU A 51 2.40 0.34 -25.44
C GLU A 51 3.81 0.17 -26.03
N GLY A 52 4.67 1.18 -25.90
CA GLY A 52 6.09 1.07 -26.26
C GLY A 52 6.81 0.00 -25.44
N LEU A 53 6.60 -0.03 -24.12
CA LEU A 53 7.16 -1.07 -23.26
C LEU A 53 6.64 -2.48 -23.63
N LYS A 54 5.36 -2.62 -23.96
CA LYS A 54 4.80 -3.90 -24.43
C LYS A 54 5.43 -4.38 -25.73
N GLU A 55 5.66 -3.48 -26.68
CA GLU A 55 6.31 -3.83 -27.95
C GLU A 55 7.77 -4.22 -27.74
N PHE A 56 8.48 -3.48 -26.88
CA PHE A 56 9.87 -3.75 -26.52
C PHE A 56 10.04 -5.05 -25.70
N SER A 57 9.07 -5.40 -24.84
CA SER A 57 9.12 -6.60 -24.00
C SER A 57 8.82 -7.91 -24.73
N ARG A 58 8.00 -7.87 -25.78
CA ARG A 58 7.54 -9.07 -26.51
C ARG A 58 8.67 -9.99 -27.00
N PRO A 59 9.76 -9.48 -27.64
CA PRO A 59 10.89 -10.31 -28.06
C PRO A 59 11.61 -11.03 -26.91
N LEU A 60 11.50 -10.50 -25.69
CA LEU A 60 12.10 -11.06 -24.47
C LEU A 60 11.14 -11.98 -23.71
N ALA A 61 10.00 -12.34 -24.32
CA ALA A 61 8.90 -13.06 -23.67
C ALA A 61 8.42 -12.38 -22.38
N GLY A 62 8.51 -11.04 -22.32
CA GLY A 62 8.03 -10.24 -21.20
C GLY A 62 6.56 -9.85 -21.36
N GLU A 63 5.79 -10.01 -20.29
CA GLU A 63 4.41 -9.62 -20.15
C GLU A 63 4.30 -8.31 -19.36
N VAL A 64 3.48 -7.39 -19.83
CA VAL A 64 3.23 -6.10 -19.19
C VAL A 64 1.74 -5.99 -18.90
N MET A 65 1.39 -5.87 -17.63
CA MET A 65 0.02 -5.83 -17.14
C MET A 65 -0.22 -4.61 -16.26
N SER A 66 -1.42 -4.04 -16.33
CA SER A 66 -1.84 -2.99 -15.40
C SER A 66 -1.85 -3.55 -13.97
N SER A 67 -1.41 -2.76 -12.99
CA SER A 67 -1.35 -3.20 -11.59
C SER A 67 -1.69 -2.05 -10.66
N PRO A 68 -2.97 -1.66 -10.53
CA PRO A 68 -3.42 -0.42 -9.87
C PRO A 68 -2.94 -0.24 -8.42
N LEU A 69 -2.60 -1.34 -7.73
CA LEU A 69 -2.16 -1.31 -6.35
C LEU A 69 -0.65 -1.07 -6.17
N VAL A 70 0.15 -1.04 -7.25
CA VAL A 70 1.57 -0.68 -7.14
C VAL A 70 1.71 0.75 -6.60
N GLY A 71 2.66 0.91 -5.67
CA GLY A 71 2.88 2.19 -4.99
C GLY A 71 1.83 2.50 -3.92
N THR A 72 1.15 1.48 -3.39
CA THR A 72 0.24 1.63 -2.24
C THR A 72 0.75 0.84 -1.03
N GLU A 73 0.51 1.37 0.17
CA GLU A 73 0.65 0.64 1.42
C GLU A 73 -0.71 0.53 2.13
N ILE A 74 -1.19 -0.70 2.33
CA ILE A 74 -2.52 -1.01 2.86
C ILE A 74 -2.41 -1.74 4.19
N ALA A 75 -3.12 -1.24 5.21
CA ALA A 75 -3.24 -1.90 6.50
C ALA A 75 -4.37 -2.94 6.46
N VAL A 76 -4.08 -4.20 6.77
CA VAL A 76 -5.09 -5.24 7.02
C VAL A 76 -5.29 -5.36 8.53
N VAL A 77 -6.37 -4.78 9.02
CA VAL A 77 -6.66 -4.63 10.45
C VAL A 77 -7.53 -5.78 10.93
N ILE A 78 -7.07 -6.49 11.96
CA ILE A 78 -7.81 -7.57 12.59
C ILE A 78 -7.96 -7.39 14.09
N PRO A 79 -9.05 -7.90 14.69
CA PRO A 79 -9.24 -7.85 16.14
C PRO A 79 -8.17 -8.54 16.98
N SER A 80 -7.47 -9.54 16.42
CA SER A 80 -6.41 -10.26 17.12
C SER A 80 -5.62 -11.13 16.13
N LEU A 81 -4.31 -11.23 16.36
CA LEU A 81 -3.35 -12.09 15.64
C LEU A 81 -3.16 -13.48 16.27
N GLU A 82 -3.86 -13.79 17.37
CA GLU A 82 -3.68 -15.10 18.01
C GLU A 82 -4.11 -16.25 17.10
N ILE A 83 -3.43 -17.39 17.19
CA ILE A 83 -3.69 -18.54 16.33
C ILE A 83 -5.12 -19.07 16.54
N HIS A 84 -5.63 -19.06 17.77
CA HIS A 84 -7.01 -19.45 18.11
C HIS A 84 -8.08 -18.54 17.52
N HIS A 85 -7.66 -17.39 17.01
CA HIS A 85 -8.51 -16.39 16.38
C HIS A 85 -8.56 -16.52 14.86
N LEU A 86 -7.87 -17.53 14.30
CA LEU A 86 -7.95 -17.94 12.90
C LEU A 86 -7.75 -16.76 11.95
N PRO A 87 -6.54 -16.16 11.94
CA PRO A 87 -6.27 -14.99 11.12
C PRO A 87 -6.15 -15.32 9.62
N HIS A 88 -6.45 -16.55 9.20
CA HIS A 88 -6.28 -17.04 7.83
C HIS A 88 -6.90 -16.10 6.79
N SER A 89 -8.14 -15.66 7.00
CA SER A 89 -8.79 -14.73 6.07
C SER A 89 -8.03 -13.42 5.88
N ALA A 90 -7.45 -12.87 6.95
CA ALA A 90 -6.65 -11.65 6.86
C ALA A 90 -5.26 -11.91 6.28
N CYS A 91 -4.65 -13.05 6.57
CA CYS A 91 -3.40 -13.46 5.94
C CYS A 91 -3.58 -13.65 4.42
N ASP A 92 -4.66 -14.32 4.01
CA ASP A 92 -5.01 -14.57 2.63
C ASP A 92 -5.32 -13.25 1.90
N VAL A 93 -6.09 -12.33 2.51
CA VAL A 93 -6.28 -10.96 1.96
C VAL A 93 -4.94 -10.23 1.82
N ALA A 94 -4.09 -10.26 2.85
CA ALA A 94 -2.80 -9.59 2.82
C ALA A 94 -1.86 -10.17 1.75
N GLU A 95 -1.85 -11.48 1.57
CA GLU A 95 -1.11 -12.18 0.52
C GLU A 95 -1.64 -11.80 -0.85
N TYR A 96 -2.96 -11.82 -1.03
CA TYR A 96 -3.62 -11.49 -2.29
C TYR A 96 -3.39 -10.02 -2.72
N LEU A 97 -3.40 -9.08 -1.76
CA LEU A 97 -3.00 -7.70 -1.99
C LEU A 97 -1.55 -7.57 -2.49
N ARG A 98 -0.62 -8.36 -1.93
CA ARG A 98 0.79 -8.34 -2.36
C ARG A 98 0.97 -8.89 -3.76
N SER A 99 0.27 -9.97 -4.09
CA SER A 99 0.27 -10.55 -5.44
C SER A 99 -0.25 -9.57 -6.49
N ASN A 100 -1.10 -8.61 -6.10
CA ASN A 100 -1.64 -7.56 -6.96
C ASN A 100 -0.88 -6.22 -6.90
N GLY A 101 0.29 -6.18 -6.24
CA GLY A 101 1.21 -5.03 -6.30
C GLY A 101 1.30 -4.18 -5.02
N SER A 102 0.37 -4.33 -4.08
CA SER A 102 0.35 -3.52 -2.86
C SER A 102 1.39 -3.98 -1.83
N LYS A 103 1.85 -3.06 -0.98
CA LYS A 103 2.43 -3.44 0.32
C LYS A 103 1.34 -3.59 1.36
N SER A 104 1.09 -4.81 1.81
CA SER A 104 0.17 -5.05 2.91
C SER A 104 0.90 -5.21 4.25
N ASN A 105 0.36 -4.59 5.30
CA ASN A 105 0.78 -4.76 6.68
C ASN A 105 -0.40 -5.28 7.50
N ILE A 106 -0.23 -6.41 8.19
CA ILE A 106 -1.28 -6.94 9.05
C ILE A 106 -1.13 -6.31 10.44
N LEU A 107 -2.19 -5.66 10.90
CA LEU A 107 -2.25 -5.02 12.21
C LEU A 107 -3.24 -5.76 13.11
N GLY A 108 -2.72 -6.48 14.10
CA GLY A 108 -3.53 -7.09 15.14
C GLY A 108 -3.78 -6.13 16.28
N MET A 109 -5.05 -5.85 16.55
CA MET A 109 -5.42 -5.00 17.69
C MET A 109 -5.17 -5.73 19.00
N ALA A 110 -4.50 -5.07 19.94
CA ALA A 110 -4.14 -5.64 21.24
C ALA A 110 -5.35 -5.83 22.18
N ARG A 111 -6.50 -5.20 21.90
CA ARG A 111 -7.68 -5.18 22.78
C ARG A 111 -9.00 -5.54 22.08
N GLY A 112 -8.93 -6.43 21.09
CA GLY A 112 -10.10 -6.99 20.39
C GLY A 112 -10.62 -8.33 20.94
N PHE A 113 -10.25 -8.71 22.17
CA PHE A 113 -10.55 -10.03 22.74
C PHE A 113 -11.99 -10.15 23.27
N GLY A 114 -12.72 -11.15 22.76
CA GLY A 114 -14.02 -11.60 23.29
C GLY A 114 -15.18 -10.63 23.03
N LYS A 115 -16.35 -10.86 23.65
CA LYS A 115 -17.56 -10.03 23.43
C LYS A 115 -17.57 -8.70 24.19
N ARG A 116 -16.70 -8.51 25.18
CA ARG A 116 -16.84 -7.48 26.22
C ARG A 116 -16.07 -6.18 25.96
N ILE A 117 -14.89 -6.26 25.35
CA ILE A 117 -14.01 -5.11 25.12
C ILE A 117 -13.73 -4.97 23.62
N SER A 118 -13.72 -3.74 23.15
CA SER A 118 -13.37 -3.37 21.77
C SER A 118 -12.88 -1.93 21.81
N GLN A 119 -11.56 -1.77 21.80
CA GLN A 119 -10.90 -0.47 21.85
C GLN A 119 -9.69 -0.49 20.93
N ILE A 120 -9.42 0.66 20.34
CA ILE A 120 -8.19 0.97 19.63
C ILE A 120 -7.43 2.01 20.47
N ASN A 121 -6.14 1.77 20.72
CA ASN A 121 -5.30 2.76 21.39
C ASN A 121 -4.86 3.85 20.39
N ASP A 122 -4.22 4.91 20.87
CA ASP A 122 -3.81 6.02 20.01
C ASP A 122 -2.65 5.62 19.08
N GLU A 123 -1.75 4.74 19.52
CA GLU A 123 -0.63 4.24 18.71
C GLU A 123 -1.07 3.37 17.53
N GLU A 124 -1.99 2.44 17.74
CA GLU A 124 -2.63 1.59 16.72
C GLU A 124 -3.39 2.45 15.72
N ARG A 125 -4.11 3.47 16.21
CA ARG A 125 -4.86 4.40 15.36
C ARG A 125 -3.92 5.23 14.49
N ASP A 126 -2.91 5.83 15.09
CA ASP A 126 -1.88 6.60 14.38
C ASP A 126 -1.22 5.71 13.33
N LEU A 127 -0.83 4.48 13.69
CA LEU A 127 -0.22 3.51 12.78
C LEU A 127 -1.14 3.18 11.59
N ILE A 128 -2.44 2.96 11.81
CA ILE A 128 -3.40 2.75 10.70
C ILE A 128 -3.43 3.98 9.78
N ASN A 129 -3.44 5.18 10.35
CA ASN A 129 -3.45 6.44 9.60
C ASN A 129 -2.13 6.72 8.84
N GLU A 130 -1.07 5.96 9.11
CA GLU A 130 0.16 6.03 8.32
C GLU A 130 0.04 5.34 6.95
N HIS A 131 -1.02 4.57 6.69
CA HIS A 131 -1.22 3.83 5.44
C HIS A 131 -2.08 4.63 4.45
N ASP A 132 -2.19 4.16 3.20
CA ASP A 132 -3.10 4.76 2.21
C ASP A 132 -4.56 4.37 2.46
N MET A 133 -4.78 3.18 3.02
CA MET A 133 -6.10 2.60 3.29
C MET A 133 -6.02 1.54 4.40
N ALA A 134 -7.15 1.30 5.06
CA ALA A 134 -7.31 0.18 5.97
C ALA A 134 -8.42 -0.79 5.52
N ILE A 135 -8.14 -2.09 5.53
CA ILE A 135 -9.14 -3.15 5.38
C ILE A 135 -9.39 -3.78 6.75
N TYR A 136 -10.59 -3.62 7.29
CA TYR A 136 -10.98 -4.24 8.54
C TYR A 136 -11.58 -5.62 8.28
N VAL A 137 -10.84 -6.67 8.61
CA VAL A 137 -11.32 -8.05 8.49
C VAL A 137 -11.93 -8.48 9.82
N LEU A 138 -13.25 -8.35 9.93
CA LEU A 138 -13.98 -8.65 11.16
C LEU A 138 -14.58 -10.06 11.17
N GLY A 139 -15.11 -10.45 12.32
CA GLY A 139 -15.66 -11.78 12.55
C GLY A 139 -17.02 -12.03 11.90
N ASN A 140 -17.67 -13.11 12.34
CA ASN A 140 -18.84 -13.65 11.63
C ASN A 140 -20.19 -13.09 12.08
N PHE A 141 -20.22 -12.40 13.21
CA PHE A 141 -21.47 -11.97 13.84
C PHE A 141 -21.78 -10.52 13.49
N ALA A 142 -22.84 -10.32 12.71
CA ALA A 142 -23.38 -9.02 12.33
C ALA A 142 -23.54 -8.06 13.54
N SER A 143 -24.22 -8.53 14.60
CA SER A 143 -24.41 -7.76 15.84
C SER A 143 -23.11 -7.44 16.59
N CYS A 144 -22.04 -8.19 16.40
CA CYS A 144 -20.74 -7.83 16.95
C CYS A 144 -20.10 -6.71 16.14
N ILE A 145 -20.20 -6.75 14.81
CA ILE A 145 -19.68 -5.72 13.91
C ILE A 145 -20.37 -4.39 14.20
N GLU A 146 -21.70 -4.36 14.15
CA GLU A 146 -22.54 -3.19 14.44
C GLU A 146 -22.14 -2.49 15.75
N LYS A 147 -22.01 -3.26 16.84
CA LYS A 147 -21.75 -2.69 18.19
C LYS A 147 -20.30 -2.26 18.40
N LYS A 148 -19.36 -2.87 17.70
CA LYS A 148 -17.92 -2.72 17.98
C LYS A 148 -17.22 -1.84 16.98
N PHE A 149 -17.57 -1.95 15.72
CA PHE A 149 -16.90 -1.26 14.64
C PHE A 149 -16.83 0.26 14.85
N PRO A 150 -17.90 0.97 15.31
CA PRO A 150 -17.82 2.40 15.62
C PRO A 150 -16.69 2.77 16.59
N LYS A 151 -16.36 1.88 17.54
CA LYS A 151 -15.25 2.08 18.49
C LYS A 151 -13.89 1.77 17.86
N LEU A 152 -13.83 0.78 16.97
CA LEU A 152 -12.61 0.31 16.31
C LEU A 152 -12.12 1.27 15.22
N ARG A 153 -13.04 1.96 14.54
CA ARG A 153 -12.72 2.96 13.51
C ARG A 153 -12.46 4.36 14.06
N ARG A 154 -12.64 4.58 15.37
CA ARG A 154 -12.64 5.93 15.93
C ARG A 154 -11.29 6.60 15.69
N GLY A 155 -11.32 7.76 15.03
CA GLY A 155 -10.15 8.57 14.70
C GLY A 155 -9.27 8.00 13.58
N VAL A 156 -9.73 6.96 12.88
CA VAL A 156 -9.13 6.54 11.62
C VAL A 156 -9.61 7.47 10.52
N THR A 157 -8.67 8.11 9.83
CA THR A 157 -8.91 9.14 8.80
C THR A 157 -8.70 8.62 7.38
N VAL A 158 -7.93 7.55 7.23
CA VAL A 158 -7.74 6.87 5.94
C VAL A 158 -9.03 6.16 5.52
N PRO A 159 -9.27 5.97 4.22
CA PRO A 159 -10.43 5.21 3.75
C PRO A 159 -10.43 3.79 4.34
N ILE A 160 -11.62 3.32 4.69
CA ILE A 160 -11.82 2.00 5.29
C ILE A 160 -12.64 1.12 4.33
N ILE A 161 -12.16 -0.10 4.10
CA ILE A 161 -12.97 -1.20 3.56
C ILE A 161 -13.31 -2.13 4.71
N LEU A 162 -14.60 -2.43 4.87
CA LEU A 162 -15.09 -3.32 5.92
C LEU A 162 -15.44 -4.69 5.35
N THR A 163 -14.86 -5.75 5.93
CA THR A 163 -15.20 -7.14 5.60
C THR A 163 -15.76 -7.88 6.81
N GLY A 164 -16.62 -8.85 6.54
CA GLY A 164 -17.18 -9.76 7.54
C GLY A 164 -17.98 -10.88 6.90
N ALA A 165 -18.38 -11.89 7.69
CA ALA A 165 -19.23 -12.96 7.18
C ALA A 165 -20.65 -12.55 6.75
N PRO A 166 -21.30 -11.53 7.36
CA PRO A 166 -22.56 -11.01 6.82
C PRO A 166 -22.43 -10.58 5.37
N ASP A 167 -23.55 -10.56 4.64
CA ASP A 167 -23.56 -10.02 3.28
C ASP A 167 -23.30 -8.51 3.25
N LYS A 168 -22.98 -8.00 2.05
CA LYS A 168 -22.64 -6.59 1.84
C LYS A 168 -23.75 -5.65 2.31
N GLU A 169 -25.01 -5.96 1.97
CA GLU A 169 -26.17 -5.13 2.34
C GLU A 169 -26.34 -5.03 3.86
N THR A 170 -26.12 -6.14 4.58
CA THR A 170 -26.17 -6.19 6.04
C THR A 170 -25.05 -5.34 6.65
N LEU A 171 -23.83 -5.45 6.13
CA LEU A 171 -22.70 -4.63 6.60
C LEU A 171 -22.96 -3.13 6.38
N GLU A 172 -23.47 -2.76 5.21
CA GLU A 172 -23.82 -1.38 4.88
C GLU A 172 -24.86 -0.80 5.84
N LYS A 173 -25.96 -1.53 6.08
CA LYS A 173 -27.04 -1.10 6.98
C LYS A 173 -26.61 -0.96 8.43
N GLN A 174 -25.67 -1.78 8.89
CA GLN A 174 -25.25 -1.85 10.29
C GLN A 174 -24.06 -0.93 10.62
N THR A 175 -23.47 -0.29 9.61
CA THR A 175 -22.26 0.50 9.78
C THR A 175 -22.58 1.98 9.70
N ASP A 176 -22.61 2.62 10.86
CA ASP A 176 -22.75 4.07 11.01
C ASP A 176 -21.55 4.63 11.82
N PRO A 177 -20.77 5.59 11.28
CA PRO A 177 -20.88 6.17 9.93
C PRO A 177 -20.60 5.15 8.82
N PRO A 178 -20.93 5.45 7.56
CA PRO A 178 -20.52 4.61 6.45
C PRO A 178 -18.99 4.61 6.29
N VAL A 179 -18.48 3.60 5.58
CA VAL A 179 -17.07 3.47 5.20
C VAL A 179 -16.90 3.58 3.69
N ALA A 180 -15.65 3.58 3.21
CA ALA A 180 -15.35 3.77 1.81
C ALA A 180 -15.80 2.56 0.95
N GLY A 181 -15.81 1.34 1.51
CA GLY A 181 -16.25 0.14 0.80
C GLY A 181 -16.62 -1.03 1.71
N TYR A 182 -17.35 -2.01 1.17
CA TYR A 182 -17.87 -3.16 1.90
C TYR A 182 -17.74 -4.45 1.11
N VAL A 183 -17.23 -5.50 1.77
CA VAL A 183 -17.11 -6.85 1.20
C VAL A 183 -17.74 -7.88 2.14
N GLY A 184 -18.87 -8.44 1.72
CA GLY A 184 -19.59 -9.45 2.49
C GLY A 184 -19.05 -10.87 2.29
N GLY A 185 -19.45 -11.79 3.17
CA GLY A 185 -19.08 -13.21 3.09
C GLY A 185 -17.60 -13.51 3.38
N LEU A 186 -16.82 -12.53 3.84
CA LEU A 186 -15.40 -12.64 4.13
C LEU A 186 -15.12 -12.33 5.61
N GLY A 187 -15.48 -13.29 6.46
CA GLY A 187 -15.24 -13.24 7.90
C GLY A 187 -14.07 -14.11 8.34
N ARG A 188 -14.22 -14.78 9.49
CA ARG A 188 -13.29 -15.78 10.04
C ARG A 188 -13.66 -17.19 9.59
N PHE A 189 -12.69 -17.92 9.06
CA PHE A 189 -12.83 -19.33 8.70
C PHE A 189 -11.54 -20.12 9.01
N MET A 190 -11.68 -21.45 9.16
CA MET A 190 -10.62 -22.38 9.60
C MET A 190 -9.75 -22.92 8.45
N HIS A 191 -10.05 -22.58 7.21
CA HIS A 191 -9.34 -23.06 6.02
C HIS A 191 -8.59 -21.90 5.34
N ARG A 192 -7.70 -22.22 4.40
CA ARG A 192 -7.18 -21.21 3.47
C ARG A 192 -8.17 -21.01 2.32
N THR A 193 -8.21 -19.81 1.77
CA THR A 193 -8.97 -19.49 0.56
C THR A 193 -8.43 -20.22 -0.66
N GLN A 194 -8.84 -21.48 -0.86
CA GLN A 194 -8.38 -22.32 -1.96
C GLN A 194 -9.53 -22.74 -2.88
N THR A 195 -10.78 -22.56 -2.46
CA THR A 195 -11.93 -22.85 -3.32
C THR A 195 -12.13 -21.70 -4.31
N GLU A 196 -12.72 -22.00 -5.46
CA GLU A 196 -13.08 -21.00 -6.47
C GLU A 196 -13.94 -19.88 -5.87
N ALA A 197 -14.87 -20.22 -4.98
CA ALA A 197 -15.70 -19.25 -4.27
C ALA A 197 -14.89 -18.34 -3.34
N ASP A 198 -13.82 -18.85 -2.72
CA ASP A 198 -12.96 -18.04 -1.86
C ASP A 198 -12.08 -17.11 -2.67
N ILE A 199 -11.51 -17.59 -3.78
CA ILE A 199 -10.73 -16.78 -4.72
C ILE A 199 -11.60 -15.65 -5.26
N HIS A 200 -12.83 -15.96 -5.67
CA HIS A 200 -13.77 -14.94 -6.14
C HIS A 200 -14.07 -13.87 -5.08
N ARG A 201 -14.14 -14.24 -3.78
CA ARG A 201 -14.29 -13.24 -2.72
C ARG A 201 -13.06 -12.35 -2.59
N LEU A 202 -11.87 -12.90 -2.78
CA LEU A 202 -10.63 -12.10 -2.80
C LEU A 202 -10.59 -11.17 -4.02
N ASP A 203 -11.05 -11.61 -5.19
CA ASP A 203 -11.21 -10.74 -6.37
C ASP A 203 -12.12 -9.54 -6.07
N VAL A 204 -13.23 -9.78 -5.36
CA VAL A 204 -14.14 -8.72 -4.93
C VAL A 204 -13.46 -7.75 -3.95
N VAL A 205 -12.58 -8.23 -3.06
CA VAL A 205 -11.76 -7.35 -2.22
C VAL A 205 -10.86 -6.48 -3.07
N ILE A 206 -10.14 -7.06 -4.03
CA ILE A 206 -9.25 -6.30 -4.91
C ILE A 206 -10.01 -5.25 -5.70
N ALA A 207 -11.13 -5.61 -6.33
CA ALA A 207 -11.95 -4.67 -7.09
C ALA A 207 -12.44 -3.49 -6.23
N GLU A 208 -12.83 -3.76 -4.97
CA GLU A 208 -13.26 -2.69 -4.06
C GLU A 208 -12.09 -1.82 -3.61
N VAL A 209 -10.92 -2.39 -3.36
CA VAL A 209 -9.68 -1.66 -3.06
C VAL A 209 -9.28 -0.77 -4.24
N GLU A 210 -9.25 -1.33 -5.45
CA GLU A 210 -8.96 -0.59 -6.68
C GLU A 210 -9.89 0.60 -6.85
N ARG A 211 -11.20 0.40 -6.70
CA ARG A 211 -12.18 1.49 -6.80
C ARG A 211 -11.88 2.63 -5.83
N VAL A 212 -11.55 2.33 -4.58
CA VAL A 212 -11.29 3.35 -3.55
C VAL A 212 -9.92 4.01 -3.76
N ILE A 213 -8.89 3.26 -4.17
CA ILE A 213 -7.58 3.81 -4.52
C ILE A 213 -7.68 4.73 -5.75
N GLU A 214 -8.40 4.34 -6.79
CA GLU A 214 -8.59 5.18 -7.99
C GLU A 214 -9.35 6.46 -7.66
N GLN A 215 -10.36 6.39 -6.78
CA GLN A 215 -10.99 7.60 -6.26
C GLN A 215 -9.97 8.50 -5.54
N ARG A 216 -9.09 7.93 -4.74
CA ARG A 216 -8.04 8.68 -4.03
C ARG A 216 -7.02 9.29 -5.00
N ARG A 217 -6.60 8.56 -6.03
CA ARG A 217 -5.72 9.08 -7.10
C ARG A 217 -6.39 10.22 -7.85
N ALA A 218 -7.69 10.11 -8.15
CA ALA A 218 -8.46 11.17 -8.77
C ALA A 218 -8.60 12.40 -7.86
N GLU A 219 -8.75 12.22 -6.54
CA GLU A 219 -8.72 13.35 -5.60
C GLU A 219 -7.35 14.03 -5.57
N LEU A 220 -6.26 13.25 -5.57
CA LEU A 220 -4.89 13.78 -5.61
C LEU A 220 -4.54 14.46 -6.94
N SER A 221 -5.18 14.10 -8.05
CA SER A 221 -4.91 14.76 -9.33
C SER A 221 -5.43 16.21 -9.39
N HIS A 222 -6.37 16.59 -8.52
CA HIS A 222 -6.84 17.97 -8.40
C HIS A 222 -5.79 18.89 -7.76
N ASP A 223 -4.94 18.35 -6.89
CA ASP A 223 -3.84 19.03 -6.23
C ASP A 223 -2.64 18.08 -6.13
N PRO A 224 -1.84 17.96 -7.21
CA PRO A 224 -0.78 16.96 -7.31
C PRO A 224 0.33 17.21 -6.29
N LEU A 225 1.07 16.16 -5.97
CA LEU A 225 2.24 16.24 -5.10
C LEU A 225 3.34 17.08 -5.74
N SER A 226 4.09 17.78 -4.90
CA SER A 226 5.26 18.58 -5.33
C SER A 226 6.32 17.74 -6.04
N VAL A 227 6.42 16.47 -5.67
CA VAL A 227 7.33 15.48 -6.25
C VAL A 227 6.71 14.08 -6.21
N SER A 228 7.03 13.25 -7.19
CA SER A 228 6.62 11.85 -7.20
C SER A 228 7.26 11.07 -6.04
N PRO A 229 6.50 10.28 -5.26
CA PRO A 229 7.06 9.38 -4.26
C PRO A 229 8.15 8.44 -4.80
N ALA A 230 8.02 8.02 -6.06
CA ALA A 230 8.97 7.12 -6.70
C ALA A 230 10.32 7.81 -6.97
N ARG A 231 10.31 9.11 -7.31
CA ARG A 231 11.52 9.91 -7.48
C ARG A 231 12.31 10.01 -6.17
N ILE A 232 11.63 10.26 -5.04
CA ILE A 232 12.30 10.27 -3.73
C ILE A 232 12.82 8.87 -3.39
N GLN A 233 12.07 7.81 -3.68
CA GLN A 233 12.52 6.44 -3.45
C GLN A 233 13.85 6.15 -4.14
N ASP A 234 13.97 6.46 -5.44
CA ASP A 234 15.17 6.14 -6.21
C ASP A 234 16.37 6.98 -5.75
N MET A 235 16.16 8.24 -5.39
CA MET A 235 17.18 9.07 -4.76
C MET A 235 17.67 8.50 -3.43
N ILE A 236 16.77 8.01 -2.56
CA ILE A 236 17.17 7.38 -1.30
C ILE A 236 18.01 6.13 -1.56
N LYS A 237 17.65 5.30 -2.55
CA LYS A 237 18.46 4.12 -2.91
C LYS A 237 19.86 4.49 -3.40
N GLN A 238 19.99 5.60 -4.12
CA GLN A 238 21.27 6.07 -4.65
C GLN A 238 22.15 6.72 -3.56
N GLU A 239 21.58 7.60 -2.74
CA GLU A 239 22.32 8.45 -1.80
C GLU A 239 22.47 7.85 -0.39
N ILE A 240 21.67 6.83 -0.04
CA ILE A 240 21.64 6.19 1.28
C ILE A 240 21.86 4.67 1.13
N PRO A 241 23.11 4.21 0.91
CA PRO A 241 23.40 2.79 0.69
C PRO A 241 23.02 1.88 1.87
N GLU A 242 22.93 2.41 3.09
CA GLU A 242 22.52 1.67 4.28
C GLU A 242 21.09 1.09 4.17
N ILE A 243 20.28 1.59 3.24
CA ILE A 243 18.95 1.04 2.96
C ILE A 243 19.01 -0.41 2.44
N GLU A 244 20.09 -0.78 1.75
CA GLU A 244 20.31 -2.14 1.22
C GLU A 244 20.71 -3.14 2.33
N GLU A 245 21.17 -2.64 3.48
CA GLU A 245 21.50 -3.48 4.65
C GLU A 245 20.27 -3.83 5.50
N VAL A 246 19.11 -3.24 5.19
CA VAL A 246 17.87 -3.49 5.92
C VAL A 246 17.30 -4.87 5.55
N TYR A 247 17.37 -5.82 6.49
CA TYR A 247 16.87 -7.19 6.30
C TYR A 247 15.35 -7.32 6.15
N SER A 248 14.59 -6.26 6.38
CA SER A 248 13.13 -6.32 6.25
C SER A 248 12.72 -6.42 4.78
N PRO A 249 11.66 -7.16 4.45
CA PRO A 249 11.16 -7.20 3.08
C PRO A 249 10.71 -5.80 2.66
N SER A 250 11.21 -5.32 1.52
CA SER A 250 11.00 -3.95 1.01
C SER A 250 11.41 -2.88 2.03
N PRO A 251 12.70 -2.49 2.05
CA PRO A 251 13.24 -1.44 2.92
C PRO A 251 12.54 -0.09 2.78
N ILE A 252 12.08 0.22 1.57
CA ILE A 252 11.24 1.38 1.26
C ILE A 252 9.86 0.87 0.79
N ALA A 253 8.80 1.39 1.39
CA ALA A 253 7.43 1.18 0.93
C ALA A 253 6.87 2.49 0.39
N VAL A 254 6.61 2.54 -0.91
CA VAL A 254 5.95 3.68 -1.56
C VAL A 254 4.46 3.68 -1.24
N GLN A 255 3.94 4.88 -1.01
CA GLN A 255 2.55 5.19 -0.74
C GLN A 255 2.04 6.22 -1.75
N LEU A 256 0.73 6.45 -1.79
CA LEU A 256 0.14 7.43 -2.70
C LEU A 256 0.64 8.86 -2.45
N THR A 257 0.93 9.20 -1.20
CA THR A 257 1.29 10.55 -0.74
C THR A 257 2.71 10.67 -0.20
N GLY A 258 3.54 9.64 -0.38
CA GLY A 258 4.87 9.61 0.23
C GLY A 258 5.46 8.22 0.32
N LEU A 259 6.26 8.00 1.35
CA LEU A 259 6.99 6.74 1.50
C LEU A 259 7.34 6.45 2.97
N ARG A 260 7.42 5.17 3.30
CA ARG A 260 7.96 4.66 4.55
C ARG A 260 9.35 4.08 4.31
N VAL A 261 10.34 4.58 5.04
CA VAL A 261 11.74 4.14 4.96
C VAL A 261 12.10 3.45 6.27
N LYS A 262 12.47 2.17 6.20
CA LYS A 262 12.73 1.32 7.38
C LYS A 262 14.13 1.51 7.97
N LEU A 263 14.56 2.76 8.03
CA LEU A 263 15.75 3.22 8.76
C LEU A 263 15.31 3.92 10.05
N ALA A 264 16.20 3.97 11.04
CA ALA A 264 15.92 4.63 12.31
C ALA A 264 15.75 6.14 12.12
N TYR A 265 14.63 6.70 12.60
CA TYR A 265 14.35 8.13 12.45
C TYR A 265 15.42 9.03 13.08
N ALA A 266 15.86 8.68 14.30
CA ALA A 266 16.83 9.49 15.03
C ALA A 266 18.14 9.69 14.26
N ASP A 267 18.57 8.68 13.50
CA ASP A 267 19.87 8.65 12.86
C ASP A 267 19.83 9.19 11.43
N TYR A 268 18.73 8.95 10.70
CA TYR A 268 18.65 9.22 9.25
C TYR A 268 17.71 10.36 8.84
N ALA A 269 16.82 10.85 9.73
CA ALA A 269 15.81 11.83 9.33
C ALA A 269 16.41 13.14 8.78
N GLN A 270 17.50 13.63 9.37
CA GLN A 270 18.14 14.86 8.89
C GLN A 270 18.81 14.65 7.53
N ARG A 271 19.53 13.54 7.36
CA ARG A 271 20.16 13.19 6.08
C ARG A 271 19.11 13.09 4.97
N ILE A 272 17.96 12.48 5.24
CA ILE A 272 16.84 12.42 4.28
C ILE A 272 16.32 13.82 3.96
N ARG A 273 16.12 14.70 4.94
CA ARG A 273 15.66 16.08 4.69
C ARG A 273 16.63 16.86 3.82
N ASP A 274 17.93 16.61 3.96
CA ASP A 274 18.99 17.32 3.26
C ASP A 274 19.27 16.80 1.84
N LEU A 275 18.65 15.69 1.43
CA LEU A 275 18.76 15.20 0.06
C LEU A 275 18.22 16.23 -0.93
N VAL A 276 19.02 16.53 -1.94
CA VAL A 276 18.70 17.49 -3.00
C VAL A 276 17.96 16.76 -4.12
N ILE A 277 16.78 17.26 -4.47
CA ILE A 277 15.92 16.69 -5.52
C ILE A 277 16.30 17.23 -6.89
N GLU A 278 16.38 18.55 -6.98
CA GLU A 278 16.70 19.30 -8.18
C GLU A 278 17.19 20.68 -7.78
N ASP A 279 18.25 21.16 -8.43
CA ASP A 279 18.90 22.43 -8.11
C ASP A 279 19.22 22.58 -6.60
N ASP A 280 18.56 23.51 -5.91
CA ASP A 280 18.71 23.78 -4.47
C ASP A 280 17.51 23.27 -3.65
N VAL A 281 16.53 22.58 -4.27
CA VAL A 281 15.32 22.08 -3.61
C VAL A 281 15.63 20.79 -2.88
N LYS A 282 15.38 20.75 -1.57
CA LYS A 282 15.59 19.57 -0.73
C LYS A 282 14.28 18.83 -0.44
N VAL A 283 14.39 17.57 -0.03
CA VAL A 283 13.24 16.78 0.46
C VAL A 283 12.52 17.49 1.61
N GLY A 284 13.25 18.13 2.52
CA GLY A 284 12.65 18.88 3.63
C GLY A 284 11.82 20.10 3.22
N ASP A 285 12.00 20.63 2.00
CA ASP A 285 11.25 21.77 1.49
C ASP A 285 9.87 21.35 0.96
N VAL A 286 9.78 20.12 0.44
CA VAL A 286 8.57 19.59 -0.22
C VAL A 286 7.86 18.48 0.56
N ALA A 287 8.45 17.98 1.65
CA ALA A 287 7.89 16.86 2.41
C ALA A 287 8.17 16.95 3.92
N ASP A 288 7.22 16.46 4.70
CA ASP A 288 7.36 16.24 6.13
C ASP A 288 8.04 14.90 6.41
N VAL A 289 9.16 14.95 7.14
CA VAL A 289 9.91 13.77 7.58
C VAL A 289 9.61 13.51 9.05
N LEU A 290 8.76 12.52 9.30
CA LEU A 290 8.12 12.21 10.59
C LEU A 290 8.54 10.84 11.14
N PRO A 291 8.54 10.65 12.47
CA PRO A 291 8.75 9.34 13.06
C PRO A 291 7.48 8.48 12.92
N SER A 292 7.62 7.27 12.40
CA SER A 292 6.56 6.28 12.27
C SER A 292 6.31 5.53 13.57
N ARG A 293 5.05 5.26 13.89
CA ARG A 293 4.61 4.38 14.99
C ARG A 293 5.01 2.92 14.81
N MET A 294 5.37 2.47 13.61
CA MET A 294 5.64 1.05 13.36
C MET A 294 6.85 0.55 14.15
N ARG A 295 7.95 1.34 14.19
CA ARG A 295 9.21 1.10 14.93
C ARG A 295 10.10 2.35 15.04
N ASN A 296 9.54 3.56 15.07
CA ASN A 296 10.29 4.81 14.85
C ASN A 296 11.08 4.79 13.52
N TYR A 297 10.51 4.13 12.51
CA TYR A 297 10.97 4.26 11.14
C TYR A 297 10.68 5.66 10.61
N ILE A 298 11.15 5.98 9.42
CA ILE A 298 10.91 7.29 8.82
C ILE A 298 9.66 7.20 7.95
N LEU A 299 8.73 8.12 8.18
CA LEU A 299 7.57 8.37 7.32
C LEU A 299 7.78 9.72 6.64
N ILE A 300 7.80 9.71 5.32
CA ILE A 300 7.89 10.91 4.50
C ILE A 300 6.49 11.17 3.94
N ARG A 301 5.93 12.35 4.21
CA ARG A 301 4.66 12.83 3.67
C ARG A 301 4.94 13.98 2.72
N ILE A 302 4.75 13.76 1.44
CA ILE A 302 5.00 14.77 0.42
C ILE A 302 3.83 15.74 0.43
N ARG A 303 4.14 17.02 0.45
CA ARG A 303 3.15 18.08 0.45
C ARG A 303 2.65 18.33 -0.97
N PRO A 304 1.37 18.66 -1.14
CA PRO A 304 0.83 19.02 -2.44
C PRO A 304 1.39 20.35 -2.94
N LEU A 305 1.26 20.57 -4.25
CA LEU A 305 1.72 21.78 -4.93
C LEU A 305 1.11 23.05 -4.32
N SER A 306 -0.16 23.02 -3.92
CA SER A 306 -0.83 24.17 -3.31
C SER A 306 -0.16 24.67 -2.02
N GLU A 307 0.54 23.79 -1.29
CA GLU A 307 1.23 24.12 -0.05
C GLU A 307 2.67 24.58 -0.27
N THR A 308 3.39 23.97 -1.22
CA THR A 308 4.83 24.24 -1.44
C THR A 308 5.08 25.31 -2.49
N ASN A 309 4.19 25.44 -3.48
CA ASN A 309 4.41 26.17 -4.74
C ASN A 309 5.66 25.71 -5.51
N ILE A 310 6.10 24.46 -5.30
CA ILE A 310 7.27 23.86 -5.95
C ILE A 310 6.83 22.60 -6.69
N VAL A 311 7.28 22.44 -7.94
CA VAL A 311 7.12 21.20 -8.71
C VAL A 311 8.51 20.74 -9.15
N VAL A 312 8.88 19.52 -8.73
CA VAL A 312 10.11 18.82 -9.13
C VAL A 312 9.81 17.36 -9.40
#